data_AF-A0A7V7ECQ3-F1
#
_entry.id   AF-A0A7V7ECQ3-F1
#
_cell.length_a   1.000
_cell.length_b   1.000
_cell.length_c   1.000
_cell.angle_alpha   90.00
_cell.angle_beta   90.00
_cell.angle_gamma   90.00
#
_symmetry.space_group_name_H-M   'P 1'
#
loop_
_entity.id
_entity.type
_entity.pdbx_description
1 polymer ?
#
loop_
_entity_poly.entity_id
_entity_poly.type
_entity_poly.pdbx_seq_one_letter_code
_entity_poly.pdbx_strand_id
1 'polypeptide(L)'
;MQLRLPYGDGVVSAELTRGRCLGALDVASVPAVPNPAQAVRTAIEHPIALDFGLADLVRPGDSVAILVSDQFRDTGADVILPVALDVLNGAGIPDDAVVVMFAT
;
A
#
# COMPACT_ATOMS: atom_id res chain seq x y z
N MET A 1 3.00 31.36 -17.15
CA MET A 1 2.52 30.44 -16.09
C MET A 1 3.70 29.63 -15.61
N GLN A 2 3.85 29.46 -14.29
CA GLN A 2 4.90 28.63 -13.72
C GLN A 2 4.38 27.21 -13.51
N LEU A 3 5.05 26.23 -14.11
CA LEU A 3 4.81 24.80 -13.95
C LEU A 3 5.82 24.22 -12.97
N ARG A 4 5.39 23.34 -12.09
CA ARG A 4 6.25 22.59 -11.16
C ARG A 4 6.16 21.11 -11.53
N LEU A 5 7.29 20.51 -11.87
CA LEU A 5 7.36 19.15 -12.40
C LEU A 5 8.29 18.32 -11.52
N PRO A 6 7.84 17.16 -10.98
CA PRO A 6 8.74 16.21 -10.34
C PRO A 6 9.86 15.79 -11.31
N TYR A 7 11.10 15.84 -10.87
CA TYR A 7 12.27 15.44 -11.67
C TYR A 7 13.41 14.96 -10.75
N GLY A 8 13.72 13.66 -10.83
CA GLY A 8 14.63 13.02 -9.88
C GLY A 8 14.10 13.13 -8.45
N ASP A 9 14.96 13.49 -7.52
CA ASP A 9 14.62 13.65 -6.09
C ASP A 9 14.01 15.02 -5.76
N GLY A 10 13.63 15.80 -6.77
CA GLY A 10 13.21 17.19 -6.59
C GLY A 10 12.11 17.65 -7.54
N VAL A 11 11.98 18.97 -7.64
CA VAL A 11 10.99 19.63 -8.47
C VAL A 11 11.69 20.67 -9.33
N VAL A 12 11.50 20.59 -10.64
CA VAL A 12 11.95 21.62 -11.59
C VAL A 12 10.80 22.58 -11.86
N SER A 13 11.11 23.87 -11.85
CA SER A 13 10.17 24.92 -12.21
C SER A 13 10.42 25.38 -13.64
N ALA A 14 9.37 25.42 -14.46
CA ALA A 14 9.43 25.89 -15.83
C ALA A 14 8.44 27.04 -16.06
N GLU A 15 8.84 28.03 -16.84
CA GLU A 15 7.96 29.14 -17.23
C GLU A 15 7.52 29.00 -18.68
N LEU A 16 6.21 28.99 -18.91
CA LEU A 16 5.65 29.05 -20.26
C LEU A 16 5.70 30.50 -20.76
N THR A 17 6.73 30.81 -21.56
CA THR A 17 6.99 32.15 -22.10
C THR A 17 6.28 32.45 -23.42
N ARG A 18 5.76 31.41 -24.10
CA ARG A 18 5.00 31.52 -25.37
C ARG A 18 3.80 30.59 -25.37
N GLY A 19 2.73 31.00 -26.06
CA GLY A 19 1.47 30.25 -26.12
C GLY A 19 0.51 30.59 -24.99
N ARG A 20 -0.74 30.10 -25.09
CA ARG A 20 -1.78 30.27 -24.07
C ARG A 20 -1.95 28.97 -23.29
N CYS A 21 -1.72 29.02 -21.98
CA CYS A 21 -2.07 27.88 -21.12
C CYS A 21 -3.58 27.83 -20.89
N LEU A 22 -4.19 26.66 -21.09
CA LEU A 22 -5.60 26.40 -20.78
C LEU A 22 -5.81 25.87 -19.36
N GLY A 23 -4.79 25.24 -18.78
CA GLY A 23 -4.79 24.65 -17.45
C GLY A 23 -3.68 23.61 -17.32
N ALA A 24 -3.36 23.23 -16.08
CA ALA A 24 -2.56 22.05 -15.77
C ALA A 24 -3.49 20.97 -15.23
N LEU A 25 -3.34 19.74 -15.73
CA LEU A 25 -4.03 18.57 -15.19
C LEU A 25 -3.11 17.94 -14.15
N ASP A 26 -3.63 17.71 -12.96
CA ASP A 26 -2.90 17.14 -11.84
C ASP A 26 -3.79 16.14 -11.08
N VAL A 27 -3.18 15.32 -10.24
CA VAL A 27 -3.89 14.39 -9.37
C VAL A 27 -4.65 15.20 -8.32
N ALA A 28 -5.91 14.83 -8.09
CA ALA A 28 -6.69 15.45 -7.03
C ALA A 28 -6.00 15.25 -5.67
N SER A 29 -5.88 16.33 -4.89
CA SER A 29 -5.39 16.21 -3.52
C SER A 29 -6.37 15.40 -2.68
N VAL A 30 -5.92 14.29 -2.11
CA VAL A 30 -6.70 13.45 -1.20
C VAL A 30 -6.06 13.55 0.20
N PRO A 31 -6.83 13.74 1.27
CA PRO A 31 -6.28 13.74 2.62
C PRO A 31 -5.65 12.38 2.93
N ALA A 32 -4.52 12.40 3.64
CA ALA A 32 -3.87 11.19 4.11
C ALA A 32 -4.77 10.44 5.11
N VAL A 33 -4.68 9.12 5.11
CA VAL A 33 -5.34 8.27 6.12
C VAL A 33 -4.71 8.57 7.49
N PRO A 34 -5.49 8.99 8.51
CA PRO A 34 -4.92 9.41 9.80
C PRO A 34 -4.19 8.30 10.57
N ASN A 35 -4.67 7.06 10.46
CA ASN A 35 -4.03 5.88 11.06
C ASN A 35 -3.99 4.74 10.03
N PRO A 36 -2.93 4.68 9.21
CA PRO A 36 -2.79 3.66 8.16
C PRO A 36 -2.87 2.23 8.68
N ALA A 37 -2.21 1.92 9.81
CA ALA A 37 -2.21 0.57 10.37
C ALA A 37 -3.62 0.10 10.79
N GLN A 38 -4.39 0.99 11.43
CA GLN A 38 -5.78 0.67 11.78
C GLN A 38 -6.65 0.50 10.54
N ALA A 39 -6.47 1.33 9.51
CA ALA A 39 -7.22 1.20 8.27
C ALA A 39 -6.95 -0.13 7.56
N VAL A 40 -5.69 -0.56 7.52
CA VAL A 40 -5.30 -1.88 7.00
C VAL A 40 -5.94 -2.99 7.83
N ARG A 41 -5.86 -2.92 9.16
CA ARG A 41 -6.45 -3.93 10.05
C ARG A 41 -7.95 -4.07 9.79
N THR A 42 -8.68 -2.95 9.74
CA THR A 42 -10.11 -2.93 9.43
C THR A 42 -10.39 -3.56 8.06
N ALA A 43 -9.57 -3.30 7.05
CA ALA A 43 -9.75 -3.87 5.71
C ALA A 43 -9.51 -5.40 5.66
N ILE A 44 -8.56 -5.91 6.45
CA ILE A 44 -8.26 -7.35 6.58
C ILE A 44 -9.36 -8.09 7.35
N GLU A 45 -9.91 -7.46 8.39
CA GLU A 45 -10.98 -8.02 9.24
C GLU A 45 -12.36 -7.92 8.58
N HIS A 46 -12.59 -6.92 7.72
CA HIS A 46 -13.86 -6.67 7.03
C HIS A 46 -13.66 -6.52 5.51
N PRO A 47 -13.29 -7.60 4.81
CA PRO A 47 -13.08 -7.57 3.37
C PRO A 47 -14.36 -7.23 2.59
N ILE A 48 -14.17 -6.61 1.43
CA ILE A 48 -15.29 -6.25 0.54
C ILE A 48 -15.88 -7.53 -0.06
N ALA A 49 -17.22 -7.65 0.05
CA ALA A 49 -18.01 -8.75 -0.52
C ALA A 49 -17.71 -10.15 0.07
N LEU A 50 -17.08 -10.21 1.24
CA LEU A 50 -16.86 -11.45 2.00
C LEU A 50 -17.31 -11.23 3.45
N ASP A 51 -17.90 -12.26 4.05
CA ASP A 51 -18.40 -12.22 5.44
C ASP A 51 -17.36 -12.73 6.47
N PHE A 52 -16.14 -13.05 6.02
CA PHE A 52 -15.06 -13.61 6.83
C PHE A 52 -13.74 -12.90 6.52
N GLY A 53 -12.86 -12.78 7.51
CA GLY A 53 -11.57 -12.10 7.41
C GLY A 53 -10.41 -13.06 7.12
N LEU A 54 -9.19 -12.52 7.09
CA LEU A 54 -7.97 -13.32 6.85
C LEU A 54 -7.75 -14.42 7.90
N ALA A 55 -8.06 -14.15 9.17
CA ALA A 55 -7.89 -15.12 10.25
C ALA A 55 -8.79 -16.36 10.08
N ASP A 56 -9.94 -16.22 9.42
CA ASP A 56 -10.89 -17.31 9.18
C ASP A 56 -10.45 -18.25 8.05
N LEU A 57 -9.48 -17.82 7.22
CA LEU A 57 -8.97 -18.58 6.08
C LEU A 57 -7.91 -19.61 6.45
N VAL A 58 -7.28 -19.47 7.62
CA VAL A 58 -6.10 -20.25 8.03
C VAL A 58 -6.39 -21.06 9.28
N ARG A 59 -5.60 -22.10 9.51
CA ARG A 59 -5.66 -22.95 10.71
C ARG A 59 -4.25 -23.15 11.27
N PRO A 60 -4.12 -23.38 12.59
CA PRO A 60 -2.82 -23.72 13.17
C PRO A 60 -2.15 -24.89 12.44
N GLY A 61 -0.91 -24.68 12.00
CA GLY A 61 -0.13 -25.65 11.21
C GLY A 61 -0.16 -25.43 9.70
N ASP A 62 -0.98 -24.50 9.19
CA ASP A 62 -0.88 -24.07 7.79
C ASP A 62 0.43 -23.32 7.54
N SER A 63 0.88 -23.34 6.28
CA SER A 63 1.96 -22.48 5.79
C SER A 63 1.41 -21.43 4.85
N VAL A 64 1.93 -20.20 4.94
CA VAL A 64 1.41 -19.05 4.21
C VAL A 64 2.51 -18.41 3.38
N ALA A 65 2.22 -18.15 2.10
CA ALA A 65 3.08 -17.33 1.25
C ALA A 65 2.42 -15.96 1.04
N ILE A 66 3.13 -14.89 1.36
CA ILE A 66 2.69 -13.51 1.12
C ILE A 66 3.46 -12.95 -0.07
N LEU A 67 2.76 -12.71 -1.16
CA LEU A 67 3.33 -12.07 -2.34
C LEU A 67 3.33 -10.56 -2.15
N VAL A 68 4.51 -9.94 -2.18
CA VAL A 68 4.69 -8.49 -2.10
C VAL A 68 5.28 -7.95 -3.41
N SER A 69 4.96 -6.70 -3.72
CA SER A 69 5.57 -6.00 -4.85
C SER A 69 7.07 -5.83 -4.64
N ASP A 70 7.82 -5.73 -5.73
CA ASP A 70 9.24 -5.38 -5.72
C ASP A 70 9.50 -3.92 -5.29
N GLN A 71 10.78 -3.59 -5.10
CA GLN A 71 11.26 -2.30 -4.60
C GLN A 71 10.93 -1.10 -5.50
N PHE A 72 10.53 -1.31 -6.76
CA PHE A 72 10.22 -0.24 -7.70
C PHE A 72 8.77 0.28 -7.57
N ARG A 73 8.00 -0.27 -6.62
CA ARG A 73 6.61 0.10 -6.37
C ARG A 73 6.45 0.52 -4.92
N ASP A 74 5.93 1.72 -4.70
CA ASP A 74 5.53 2.17 -3.37
C ASP A 74 4.11 1.68 -3.08
N THR A 75 4.00 0.53 -2.41
CA THR A 75 2.71 -0.10 -2.05
C THR A 75 2.38 -0.04 -0.57
N GLY A 76 3.20 0.65 0.25
CA GLY A 76 3.03 0.67 1.70
C GLY A 76 3.21 -0.70 2.38
N ALA A 77 4.09 -1.55 1.86
CA ALA A 77 4.34 -2.90 2.40
C ALA A 77 4.85 -2.85 3.85
N ASP A 78 5.58 -1.81 4.21
CA ASP A 78 6.05 -1.51 5.57
C ASP A 78 4.91 -1.28 6.57
N VAL A 79 3.73 -0.85 6.10
CA VAL A 79 2.52 -0.70 6.90
C VAL A 79 1.64 -1.96 6.83
N ILE A 80 1.49 -2.53 5.64
CA ILE A 80 0.54 -3.64 5.42
C ILE A 80 1.05 -4.95 6.01
N LEU A 81 2.33 -5.27 5.76
CA LEU A 81 2.89 -6.58 6.09
C LEU A 81 2.90 -6.86 7.61
N PRO A 82 3.32 -5.92 8.48
CA PRO A 82 3.26 -6.16 9.93
C PRO A 82 1.84 -6.43 10.43
N VAL A 83 0.85 -5.70 9.93
CA VAL A 83 -0.56 -5.90 10.33
C VAL A 83 -1.08 -7.26 9.87
N ALA A 84 -0.74 -7.68 8.66
CA ALA A 84 -1.13 -9.01 8.15
C ALA A 84 -0.48 -10.13 8.97
N LEU A 85 0.81 -10.00 9.32
CA LEU A 85 1.51 -10.95 10.18
C LEU A 85 0.87 -11.02 11.57
N ASP A 86 0.56 -9.90 12.21
CA ASP A 86 -0.12 -9.89 13.52
C ASP A 86 -1.45 -10.66 13.49
N VAL A 87 -2.23 -10.54 12.40
CA VAL A 87 -3.49 -11.26 12.22
C VAL A 87 -3.25 -12.76 12.05
N LEU A 88 -2.28 -13.15 11.23
CA LEU A 88 -1.90 -14.56 11.02
C LEU A 88 -1.37 -15.21 12.30
N ASN A 89 -0.54 -14.49 13.05
CA ASN A 89 0.02 -14.93 14.33
C ASN A 89 -1.10 -15.12 15.36
N GLY A 90 -2.06 -14.20 15.41
CA GLY A 90 -3.26 -14.34 16.23
C GLY A 90 -4.13 -15.55 15.86
N ALA A 91 -4.10 -15.98 14.60
CA ALA A 91 -4.78 -17.18 14.10
C ALA A 91 -3.96 -18.49 14.30
N GLY A 92 -2.77 -18.40 14.90
CA GLY A 92 -1.92 -19.55 15.21
C GLY A 92 -0.94 -19.93 14.10
N ILE A 93 -0.67 -19.04 13.14
CA ILE A 93 0.38 -19.19 12.14
C ILE A 93 1.66 -18.52 12.67
N PRO A 94 2.70 -19.25 13.07
CA PRO A 94 3.95 -18.64 13.51
C PRO A 94 4.73 -18.04 12.33
N ASP A 95 5.59 -17.05 12.61
CA ASP A 95 6.39 -16.35 11.59
C ASP A 95 7.24 -17.32 10.73
N ASP A 96 7.73 -18.42 11.31
CA ASP A 96 8.53 -19.43 10.60
C ASP A 96 7.73 -20.28 9.60
N ALA A 97 6.40 -20.22 9.68
CA ALA A 97 5.49 -20.80 8.69
C ALA A 97 5.06 -19.80 7.59
N VAL A 98 5.55 -18.56 7.65
CA VAL A 98 5.27 -17.51 6.66
C VAL A 98 6.49 -17.27 5.77
N VAL A 99 6.27 -17.29 4.45
CA VAL A 99 7.28 -16.91 3.45
C VAL A 99 6.84 -15.64 2.74
N VAL A 100 7.68 -14.61 2.76
CA VAL A 100 7.47 -13.39 1.97
C VAL A 100 8.17 -13.53 0.63
N MET A 101 7.39 -13.46 -0.45
CA MET A 101 7.87 -13.58 -1.82
C MET A 101 7.79 -12.25 -2.55
N PHE A 102 8.90 -11.79 -3.12
CA PHE A 102 8.93 -10.57 -3.93
C PHE A 102 8.58 -10.89 -5.39
N ALA A 103 7.56 -10.21 -5.93
CA ALA A 103 7.15 -10.28 -7.33
C ALA A 103 7.99 -9.34 -8.21
N THR A 104 9.21 -9.79 -8.55
CA THR A 104 10.17 -9.07 -9.42
C THR A 104 9.79 -9.13 -10.90
#